data_AF-A0A3D0WD13-F1
#
_entry.id   AF-A0A3D0WD13-F1
#
_cell.length_a   1.000
_cell.length_b   1.000
_cell.length_c   1.000
_cell.angle_alpha   90.00
_cell.angle_beta   90.00
_cell.angle_gamma   90.00
#
_symmetry.space_group_name_H-M   'P 1'
#
loop_
_entity.id
_entity.type
_entity.pdbx_description
1 polymer ?
#
loop_
_entity_poly.entity_id
_entity_poly.type
_entity_poly.pdbx_seq_one_letter_code
_entity_poly.pdbx_strand_id
1 'polypeptide(L)' 'MRDRDVHVIEVVGDTVAGAHDYAAALRQRYAVPRSRFGVVLVGRDGGVKLRSAEAIIPRQIERTIDAMPMRRQEMAGS' A
#
# COMPACT_ATOMS: atom_id res chain seq x y z
N MET A 1 14.14 8.27 -14.45
CA MET A 1 13.00 7.78 -13.64
C MET A 1 13.58 6.78 -12.67
N ARG A 2 13.58 7.04 -11.36
CA ARG A 2 13.98 6.00 -10.40
C ARG A 2 12.94 4.89 -10.50
N ASP A 3 13.38 3.66 -10.68
CA ASP A 3 12.49 2.51 -10.64
C ASP A 3 11.95 2.42 -9.21
N ARG A 4 10.62 2.47 -9.04
CA ARG A 4 10.00 2.32 -7.72
C ARG A 4 9.51 0.88 -7.64
N ASP A 5 10.07 0.13 -6.69
CA ASP A 5 9.56 -1.21 -6.39
C ASP A 5 8.18 -1.09 -5.74
N VAL A 6 7.15 -1.51 -6.47
CA VAL A 6 5.75 -1.47 -6.06
C VAL A 6 5.15 -2.84 -6.26
N HIS A 7 4.69 -3.44 -5.15
CA HIS A 7 3.97 -4.71 -5.16
C HIS A 7 2.48 -4.45 -5.01
N VAL A 8 1.68 -4.98 -5.94
CA VAL A 8 0.22 -4.84 -5.92
C VAL A 8 -0.40 -6.08 -5.30
N ILE A 9 -1.21 -5.87 -4.27
CA ILE A 9 -2.00 -6.91 -3.63
C ILE A 9 -3.46 -6.59 -3.83
N GLU A 10 -4.20 -7.52 -4.45
CA GLU A 10 -5.63 -7.38 -4.69
C GLU A 10 -6.42 -8.30 -3.77
N VAL A 11 -7.49 -7.79 -3.18
CA VAL A 11 -8.35 -8.54 -2.27
C VAL A 11 -9.81 -8.41 -2.74
N VAL A 12 -10.35 -9.48 -3.32
CA VAL A 12 -11.73 -9.54 -3.83
C VAL A 12 -12.47 -10.70 -3.19
N GLY A 13 -13.57 -10.41 -2.48
CA GLY A 13 -14.25 -11.44 -1.68
C GLY A 13 -13.28 -12.05 -0.66
N ASP A 14 -13.02 -13.35 -0.74
CA ASP A 14 -12.05 -14.04 0.13
C ASP A 14 -10.73 -14.36 -0.57
N THR A 15 -10.59 -13.96 -1.83
CA THR A 15 -9.41 -14.21 -2.65
C THR A 15 -8.39 -13.09 -2.47
N VAL A 16 -7.12 -13.48 -2.37
CA VAL A 16 -5.95 -12.58 -2.37
C VAL A 16 -5.07 -12.94 -3.56
N ALA A 17 -4.67 -11.93 -4.34
CA ALA A 17 -3.67 -12.04 -5.40
C ALA A 17 -2.46 -11.14 -5.07
N GLY A 18 -1.26 -11.58 -5.44
CA GLY A 18 -0.02 -10.82 -5.20
C GLY A 18 0.60 -10.97 -3.81
N ALA A 19 -0.02 -11.75 -2.91
CA ALA A 19 0.54 -12.11 -1.60
C ALA A 19 0.01 -13.46 -1.11
N HIS A 20 0.75 -14.09 -0.19
CA HIS A 20 0.33 -15.32 0.49
C HIS A 20 -0.27 -14.97 1.86
N ASP A 21 -1.42 -14.31 1.83
CA ASP A 21 -2.13 -13.77 3.00
C ASP A 21 -3.62 -14.13 2.96
N TYR A 22 -4.31 -13.93 4.09
CA TYR A 22 -5.76 -14.09 4.19
C TYR A 22 -6.49 -12.76 4.01
N ALA A 23 -7.53 -12.74 3.18
CA ALA A 23 -8.31 -11.55 2.88
C ALA A 23 -8.88 -10.87 4.15
N ALA A 24 -9.36 -11.65 5.11
CA ALA A 24 -9.87 -11.14 6.39
C ALA A 24 -8.78 -10.45 7.23
N ALA A 25 -7.58 -11.04 7.27
CA ALA A 25 -6.44 -10.49 8.01
C ALA A 25 -5.96 -9.16 7.42
N LEU A 26 -5.84 -9.08 6.09
CA LEU A 26 -5.47 -7.84 5.40
C LEU A 26 -6.50 -6.72 5.64
N ARG A 27 -7.79 -7.05 5.55
CA ARG A 27 -8.88 -6.10 5.84
C ARG A 27 -8.86 -5.61 7.27
N GLN A 28 -8.65 -6.49 8.24
CA GLN A 28 -8.56 -6.12 9.64
C GLN A 28 -7.34 -5.22 9.88
N ARG A 29 -6.16 -5.66 9.43
CA ARG A 29 -4.89 -4.93 9.61
C ARG A 29 -4.96 -3.52 9.04
N TYR A 30 -5.57 -3.39 7.87
CA TYR A 30 -5.70 -2.10 7.19
C TYR A 30 -7.08 -1.49 7.34
N ALA A 31 -7.95 -1.94 8.25
CA ALA A 31 -9.28 -1.37 8.47
C ALA A 31 -10.09 -1.09 7.17
N VAL A 32 -10.08 -2.03 6.21
CA VAL A 32 -10.86 -1.95 4.96
C VAL A 32 -12.09 -2.85 5.09
N PRO A 33 -13.32 -2.30 5.18
CA PRO A 33 -14.52 -3.11 5.31
C PRO A 33 -14.73 -4.02 4.09
N ARG A 34 -15.20 -5.26 4.31
CA ARG A 34 -15.52 -6.20 3.22
C ARG A 34 -16.54 -5.63 2.23
N SER A 35 -17.48 -4.83 2.72
CA SER A 35 -18.61 -4.29 1.95
C SER A 35 -18.29 -3.02 1.16
N ARG A 36 -17.03 -2.55 1.16
CA ARG A 36 -16.65 -1.30 0.50
C ARG A 36 -15.36 -1.48 -0.31
N PHE A 37 -15.26 -0.70 -1.38
CA PHE A 37 -13.99 -0.52 -2.08
C PHE A 37 -13.02 0.29 -1.20
N GLY A 38 -11.73 -0.02 -1.28
CA GLY A 38 -10.70 0.73 -0.60
C GLY A 38 -9.32 0.44 -1.18
N VAL A 39 -8.51 1.49 -1.29
CA VAL A 39 -7.09 1.40 -1.66
C VAL A 39 -6.26 1.91 -0.50
N VAL A 40 -5.20 1.17 -0.16
CA VAL A 40 -4.26 1.52 0.89
C VAL A 40 -2.86 1.46 0.30
N LEU A 41 -2.13 2.58 0.31
CA LEU A 41 -0.71 2.59 0.00
C LEU A 41 0.06 2.40 1.30
N VAL A 42 0.88 1.35 1.34
CA VAL A 42 1.71 1.01 2.50
C VAL A 42 3.16 1.28 2.14
N GLY A 43 3.87 2.00 3.01
CA GLY A 43 5.30 2.22 2.86
C GLY A 43 6.11 0.96 3.20
N ARG A 44 7.39 0.94 2.81
CA ARG A 44 8.32 -0.15 3.18
C ARG A 44 8.53 -0.28 4.70
N ASP A 45 8.24 0.77 5.46
CA ASP A 45 8.21 0.78 6.93
C ASP A 45 6.95 0.13 7.53
N GLY A 46 6.03 -0.36 6.69
CA GLY A 46 4.75 -0.93 7.09
C GLY A 46 3.68 0.11 7.45
N GLY A 47 4.01 1.41 7.41
CA GLY A 47 3.08 2.49 7.71
C GLY A 47 2.15 2.79 6.54
N VAL A 48 0.86 3.03 6.83
CA VAL A 48 -0.10 3.48 5.81
C VAL A 48 0.19 4.94 5.43
N LYS A 49 0.35 5.20 4.14
CA LYS A 49 0.74 6.51 3.60
C LYS A 49 -0.40 7.19 2.85
N LEU A 50 -1.33 6.41 2.32
CA LEU A 50 -2.54 6.89 1.66
C LEU A 50 -3.67 5.90 1.89
N ARG A 51 -4.87 6.44 2.09
CA ARG A 51 -6.14 5.71 2.06
C ARG A 51 -7.08 6.41 1.12
N SER A 52 -7.79 5.64 0.32
CA SER A 52 -8.87 6.13 -0.53
C SER A 52 -10.03 5.14 -0.50
N ALA A 53 -11.25 5.66 -0.42
CA ALA A 53 -12.47 4.90 -0.64
C ALA A 53 -12.88 4.87 -2.13
N GLU A 54 -12.10 5.51 -2.99
CA GLU A 54 -12.31 5.63 -4.44
C GLU A 54 -11.06 5.21 -5.21
N ALA A 55 -11.23 4.89 -6.49
CA ALA A 55 -10.11 4.53 -7.36
C ALA A 55 -9.07 5.65 -7.40
N ILE A 56 -7.80 5.28 -7.22
CA ILE A 56 -6.70 6.25 -7.22
C ILE A 56 -6.06 6.27 -8.61
N ILE A 57 -5.87 7.46 -9.16
CA ILE A 57 -5.12 7.62 -10.42
C ILE A 57 -3.61 7.41 -10.20
N PRO A 58 -2.87 6.82 -11.16
CA PRO A 58 -1.44 6.52 -11.00
C PRO A 58 -0.61 7.73 -10.55
N ARG A 59 -0.90 8.92 -11.10
CA ARG A 59 -0.20 10.16 -10.75
C ARG A 59 -0.28 10.51 -9.26
N GLN A 60 -1.38 10.18 -8.58
CA GLN A 60 -1.51 10.43 -7.15
C GLN A 60 -0.65 9.46 -6.33
N ILE A 61 -0.54 8.20 -6.76
CA ILE A 61 0.37 7.23 -6.16
C ILE A 61 1.82 7.70 -6.33
N GLU A 62 2.21 8.06 -7.55
CA GLU A 62 3.56 8.57 -7.87
C GLU A 62 3.92 9.79 -7.01
N ARG A 63 3.05 10.80 -6.95
CA ARG A 63 3.26 12.00 -6.12
C ARG A 63 3.36 11.67 -4.64
N THR A 64 2.55 10.71 -4.16
CA THR A 64 2.61 10.27 -2.77
C THR A 64 3.95 9.59 -2.48
N ILE A 65 4.40 8.69 -3.35
CA ILE A 65 5.69 7.99 -3.22
C ILE A 65 6.86 8.98 -3.32
N ASP A 66 6.85 9.90 -4.26
CA ASP A 66 7.92 10.89 -4.45
C ASP A 66 8.00 11.90 -3.29
N ALA A 67 6.87 12.18 -2.63
CA ALA A 67 6.82 12.98 -1.42
C ALA A 67 7.28 12.20 -0.18
N MET A 68 7.33 10.86 -0.24
CA MET A 68 7.96 10.10 0.83
C MET A 68 9.44 10.44 0.80
N PRO A 69 10.02 10.90 1.91
CA PRO A 69 11.44 11.01 1.98
C PRO A 69 11.99 9.62 1.69
N MET A 70 12.68 9.45 0.56
CA MET A 70 13.60 8.33 0.33
C MET A 70 14.77 8.34 1.34
N ARG A 71 14.60 8.99 2.50
CA ARG A 71 15.61 9.37 3.48
C ARG A 71 16.48 8.15 3.72
N ARG A 72 17.74 8.24 3.28
CA ARG A 72 18.99 8.25 4.07
C ARG A 72 18.99 7.53 5.45
N GLN A 73 18.03 6.66 5.74
CA GLN A 73 17.97 5.80 6.90
C GLN A 73 18.57 4.42 6.60
N GLU A 74 19.09 4.21 5.39
CA GLU A 74 20.06 3.14 5.10
C GLU A 74 21.51 3.57 5.42
N MET A 75 21.77 4.81 5.86
CA MET A 75 23.13 5.32 6.15
C MET A 75 23.39 5.59 7.64
N ALA A 76 22.42 5.35 8.54
CA ALA A 76 22.61 5.59 9.97
C ALA A 76 21.81 4.58 10.81
N GLY A 77 22.45 3.46 11.15
CA GLY A 77 22.02 2.50 12.17
C GLY A 77 21.46 1.21 11.57
N SER A 78 22.06 0.03 11.80
CA SER A 78 23.18 -0.36 12.65
C SER A 78 23.73 -1.71 12.16
#